data_AF-A0A2E6NPX8-F1
#
_entry.id   AF-A0A2E6NPX8-F1
#
_cell.length_a   1.000
_cell.length_b   1.000
_cell.length_c   1.000
_cell.angle_alpha   90.00
_cell.angle_beta   90.00
_cell.angle_gamma   90.00
#
_symmetry.space_group_name_H-M   'P 1'
#
loop_
_entity.id
_entity.type
_entity.pdbx_description
1 polymer ?
#
loop_
_entity_poly.entity_id
_entity_poly.type
_entity_poly.pdbx_seq_one_letter_code
_entity_poly.pdbx_strand_id
1 'polypeptide(L)'
;MFAAACASCHGAYGEGGVEGLASSLWTRELTPDMVRRAVRLSGPRSPAGDSVFPRNLLGNGMPFWTAERMSDLELEDLTAYLEFAANPALRSCGSRPEEAPRLLRGGRFQVVMHGVRGRVEHWSDGTIRIREFFYDGLGPRDVVVWLYNHDRNNFHAILDGFAVSEHLARSRPYLGENFELTLPGDVHSGRFNAVAIWCTSVQSTYARVILRAD
;
A
#
# COMPACT_ATOMS: atom_id res chain seq x y z
N MET A 1 -15.40 -21.70 2.40
CA MET A 1 -16.37 -21.80 3.53
C MET A 1 -17.82 -21.55 3.11
N PHE A 2 -18.19 -20.36 2.62
CA PHE A 2 -19.60 -20.04 2.29
C PHE A 2 -20.30 -21.07 1.37
N ALA A 3 -19.66 -21.45 0.26
CA ALA A 3 -20.24 -22.41 -0.69
C ALA A 3 -20.55 -23.79 -0.08
N ALA A 4 -19.73 -24.25 0.86
CA ALA A 4 -19.88 -25.57 1.47
C ALA A 4 -20.87 -25.58 2.66
N ALA A 5 -21.01 -24.45 3.37
CA ALA A 5 -21.74 -24.38 4.62
C ALA A 5 -23.07 -23.60 4.54
N CYS A 6 -23.19 -22.64 3.63
CA CYS A 6 -24.26 -21.64 3.64
C CYS A 6 -25.06 -21.61 2.34
N ALA A 7 -24.41 -21.85 1.20
CA ALA A 7 -25.01 -21.65 -0.11
C ALA A 7 -26.20 -22.57 -0.42
N SER A 8 -26.27 -23.75 0.20
CA SER A 8 -27.40 -24.66 0.04
C SER A 8 -28.73 -24.06 0.47
N CYS A 9 -28.71 -23.15 1.44
CA CYS A 9 -29.90 -22.45 1.92
C CYS A 9 -29.97 -21.00 1.44
N HIS A 10 -28.83 -20.29 1.40
CA HIS A 10 -28.78 -18.87 1.07
C HIS A 10 -28.55 -18.55 -0.41
N GLY A 11 -28.46 -19.57 -1.27
CA GLY A 11 -28.10 -19.38 -2.68
C GLY A 11 -26.58 -19.25 -2.88
N ALA A 12 -26.12 -19.39 -4.12
CA ALA A 12 -24.69 -19.46 -4.44
C ALA A 12 -23.95 -18.15 -4.08
N TYR A 13 -24.68 -17.04 -4.10
CA TYR A 13 -24.19 -15.69 -3.86
C TYR A 13 -24.97 -14.98 -2.76
N GLY A 14 -25.68 -15.69 -1.88
CA GLY A 14 -26.46 -15.07 -0.79
C GLY A 14 -27.78 -14.43 -1.25
N GLU A 15 -28.21 -14.68 -2.48
CA GLU A 15 -29.44 -14.16 -3.08
C GLU A 15 -30.73 -14.70 -2.45
N GLY A 16 -30.64 -15.67 -1.56
CA GLY A 16 -31.75 -16.38 -0.93
C GLY A 16 -31.99 -17.76 -1.54
N GLY A 17 -32.64 -18.63 -0.78
CA GLY A 17 -32.97 -19.99 -1.20
C GLY A 17 -34.27 -20.08 -1.98
N VAL A 18 -34.40 -21.12 -2.80
CA VAL A 18 -35.68 -21.47 -3.45
C VAL A 18 -36.77 -21.69 -2.39
N GLU A 19 -37.99 -21.29 -2.71
CA GLU A 19 -39.19 -21.48 -1.85
C GLU A 19 -39.12 -20.82 -0.46
N GLY A 20 -38.26 -19.82 -0.26
CA GLY A 20 -38.21 -19.05 0.98
C GLY A 20 -37.50 -19.76 2.14
N LEU A 21 -36.73 -20.82 1.85
CA LEU A 21 -35.94 -21.58 2.83
C LEU A 21 -34.96 -20.68 3.60
N ALA A 22 -34.40 -19.68 2.94
CA ALA A 22 -33.70 -18.57 3.58
C ALA A 22 -33.87 -17.28 2.78
N SER A 23 -34.00 -16.16 3.49
CA SER A 23 -34.02 -14.84 2.87
C SER A 23 -32.67 -14.48 2.24
N SER A 24 -32.71 -13.61 1.25
CA SER A 24 -31.52 -12.95 0.72
C SER A 24 -30.76 -12.27 1.85
N LEU A 25 -29.45 -12.44 1.83
CA LEU A 25 -28.51 -11.80 2.74
C LEU A 25 -28.42 -10.28 2.49
N TRP A 26 -28.84 -9.83 1.30
CA TRP A 26 -28.64 -8.47 0.81
C TRP A 26 -29.84 -7.54 1.02
N THR A 27 -30.91 -8.00 1.68
CA THR A 27 -32.11 -7.16 1.93
C THR A 27 -31.87 -6.07 2.96
N ARG A 28 -30.75 -6.13 3.69
CA ARG A 28 -30.34 -5.16 4.71
C ARG A 28 -28.82 -5.13 4.78
N GLU A 29 -28.29 -4.05 5.36
CA GLU A 29 -26.87 -3.96 5.67
C GLU A 29 -26.47 -5.10 6.63
N LEU A 30 -25.41 -5.83 6.26
CA LEU A 30 -24.84 -6.91 7.06
C LEU A 30 -23.57 -6.41 7.73
N THR A 31 -23.62 -6.26 9.05
CA THR A 31 -22.42 -5.96 9.83
C THR A 31 -21.74 -7.25 10.30
N PRO A 32 -20.42 -7.24 10.54
CA PRO A 32 -19.69 -8.37 11.11
C PRO A 32 -20.35 -8.98 12.36
N ASP A 33 -20.78 -8.14 13.29
CA ASP A 33 -21.42 -8.61 14.53
C ASP A 33 -22.78 -9.27 14.29
N MET A 34 -23.53 -8.79 13.30
CA MET A 34 -24.79 -9.43 12.90
C MET A 34 -24.55 -10.83 12.35
N VAL A 35 -23.50 -11.02 11.54
CA VAL A 35 -23.13 -12.33 10.99
C VAL A 35 -22.69 -13.27 12.11
N ARG A 36 -21.76 -12.85 12.97
CA ARG A 36 -21.29 -13.64 14.12
C ARG A 36 -22.44 -14.10 15.01
N ARG A 37 -23.33 -13.18 15.37
CA ARG A 37 -24.49 -13.47 16.21
C ARG A 37 -25.48 -14.39 15.51
N ALA A 38 -25.75 -14.16 14.22
CA ALA A 38 -26.66 -15.01 13.46
C ALA A 38 -26.15 -16.46 13.42
N VAL A 39 -24.86 -16.66 13.12
CA VAL A 39 -24.24 -17.99 13.05
C VAL A 39 -24.18 -18.64 14.43
N ARG A 40 -23.63 -17.97 15.45
CA ARG A 40 -23.42 -18.57 16.78
C ARG A 40 -24.68 -18.79 17.58
N LEU A 41 -25.73 -18.01 17.34
CA LEU A 41 -27.03 -18.14 18.03
C LEU A 41 -28.11 -18.74 17.12
N SER A 42 -27.73 -19.38 16.02
CA SER A 42 -28.64 -20.05 15.11
C SER A 42 -29.33 -21.26 15.74
N GLY A 43 -30.53 -21.58 15.26
CA GLY A 43 -31.24 -22.79 15.68
C GLY A 43 -32.62 -22.53 16.25
N PRO A 44 -33.39 -23.62 16.43
CA PRO A 44 -34.74 -23.55 16.97
C PRO A 44 -34.72 -23.03 18.41
N ARG A 45 -35.81 -22.38 18.86
CA ARG A 45 -35.93 -22.04 20.28
C ARG A 45 -36.00 -23.36 21.04
N SER A 46 -35.16 -23.52 22.04
CA SER A 46 -35.29 -24.63 22.98
C SER A 46 -36.65 -24.53 23.67
N PRO A 47 -37.41 -25.63 23.79
CA PRO A 47 -38.51 -25.70 24.75
C PRO A 47 -37.97 -25.33 26.14
N ALA A 48 -38.72 -24.55 26.91
CA ALA A 48 -38.29 -24.13 28.24
C ALA A 48 -37.95 -25.36 29.10
N GLY A 49 -36.67 -25.49 29.49
CA GLY A 49 -36.19 -26.57 30.36
C GLY A 49 -35.30 -27.62 29.67
N ASP A 50 -35.10 -27.57 28.35
CA ASP A 50 -34.20 -28.50 27.68
C ASP A 50 -32.73 -28.08 27.85
N SER A 51 -31.91 -28.97 28.41
CA SER A 51 -30.49 -28.73 28.73
C SER A 51 -29.55 -28.96 27.54
N VAL A 52 -30.04 -29.58 26.47
CA VAL A 52 -29.24 -29.99 25.31
C VAL A 52 -28.93 -28.80 24.38
N PHE A 53 -29.76 -27.76 24.40
CA PHE A 53 -29.61 -26.59 23.55
C PHE A 53 -29.30 -25.32 24.37
N PRO A 54 -28.45 -24.41 23.88
CA PRO A 54 -28.18 -23.14 24.55
C PRO A 54 -29.46 -22.32 24.75
N ARG A 55 -29.62 -21.69 25.92
CA ARG A 55 -30.85 -20.95 26.28
C ARG A 55 -31.10 -19.64 25.51
N ASN A 56 -30.30 -19.33 24.48
CA ASN A 56 -30.30 -18.04 23.77
C ASN A 56 -30.31 -18.19 22.23
N LEU A 57 -30.77 -19.31 21.69
CA LEU A 57 -30.92 -19.45 20.23
C LEU A 57 -32.01 -18.51 19.70
N LEU A 58 -31.81 -17.99 18.50
CA LEU A 58 -32.66 -16.98 17.87
C LEU A 58 -34.06 -17.49 17.53
N GLY A 59 -34.25 -18.82 17.46
CA GLY A 59 -35.53 -19.40 17.10
C GLY A 59 -35.83 -19.38 15.62
N ASN A 60 -34.80 -19.45 14.80
CA ASN A 60 -34.90 -19.42 13.35
C ASN A 60 -34.70 -20.83 12.75
N GLY A 61 -34.98 -20.96 11.46
CA GLY A 61 -34.78 -22.21 10.72
C GLY A 61 -33.31 -22.51 10.36
N MET A 62 -32.36 -21.66 10.73
CA MET A 62 -30.95 -21.89 10.45
C MET A 62 -30.42 -22.97 11.41
N PRO A 63 -29.69 -24.01 10.93
CA PRO A 63 -29.10 -25.03 11.80
C PRO A 63 -28.15 -24.40 12.82
N PHE A 64 -28.02 -25.02 14.00
CA PHE A 64 -27.10 -24.54 15.02
C PHE A 64 -25.62 -24.74 14.62
N TRP A 65 -24.82 -23.67 14.66
CA TRP A 65 -23.39 -23.65 14.30
C TRP A 65 -22.48 -23.39 15.52
N THR A 66 -22.14 -24.47 16.22
CA THR A 66 -21.16 -24.46 17.32
C THR A 66 -19.75 -24.11 16.85
N ALA A 67 -18.88 -23.72 17.78
CA ALA A 67 -17.45 -23.55 17.53
C ALA A 67 -16.76 -24.84 17.04
N GLU A 68 -17.32 -26.01 17.38
CA GLU A 68 -16.84 -27.31 16.90
C GLU A 68 -17.22 -27.57 15.43
N ARG A 69 -18.38 -27.07 14.99
CA ARG A 69 -18.87 -27.23 13.61
C ARG A 69 -18.28 -26.19 12.64
N MET A 70 -17.94 -25.02 13.17
CA MET A 70 -17.25 -23.94 12.46
C MET A 70 -16.41 -23.20 13.49
N SER A 71 -15.09 -23.25 13.38
CA SER A 71 -14.19 -22.57 14.29
C SER A 71 -14.36 -21.05 14.24
N ASP A 72 -13.83 -20.34 15.24
CA ASP A 72 -13.89 -18.87 15.24
C ASP A 72 -13.11 -18.26 14.08
N LEU A 73 -11.99 -18.87 13.69
CA LEU A 73 -11.22 -18.43 12.51
C LEU A 73 -12.05 -18.57 11.22
N GLU A 74 -12.72 -19.70 11.03
CA GLU A 74 -13.60 -19.91 9.87
C GLU A 74 -14.81 -18.97 9.86
N LEU A 75 -15.31 -18.59 11.05
CA LEU A 75 -16.37 -17.60 11.19
C LEU A 75 -15.88 -16.19 10.84
N GLU A 76 -14.65 -15.83 11.19
CA GLU A 76 -14.05 -14.57 10.76
C GLU A 76 -13.83 -14.54 9.24
N ASP A 77 -13.34 -15.63 8.66
CA ASP A 77 -13.19 -15.74 7.19
C ASP A 77 -14.55 -15.63 6.47
N LEU A 78 -15.60 -16.26 7.02
CA LEU A 78 -16.96 -16.15 6.52
C LEU A 78 -17.47 -14.70 6.61
N THR A 79 -17.23 -14.04 7.74
CA THR A 79 -17.60 -12.65 7.97
C THR A 79 -16.94 -11.72 6.97
N ALA A 80 -15.62 -11.86 6.78
CA ALA A 80 -14.86 -11.07 5.82
C ALA A 80 -15.33 -11.30 4.37
N TYR A 81 -15.62 -12.55 4.01
CA TYR A 81 -16.19 -12.88 2.69
C TYR A 81 -17.55 -12.21 2.47
N LEU A 82 -18.43 -12.24 3.48
CA LEU A 82 -19.76 -11.62 3.39
C LEU A 82 -19.72 -10.10 3.39
N GLU A 83 -18.78 -9.48 4.09
CA GLU A 83 -18.55 -8.04 4.07
C GLU A 83 -18.04 -7.58 2.70
N PHE A 84 -17.05 -8.28 2.14
CA PHE A 84 -16.59 -8.06 0.77
C PHE A 84 -17.73 -8.25 -0.24
N ALA A 85 -18.56 -9.28 -0.05
CA ALA A 85 -19.73 -9.48 -0.86
C ALA A 85 -20.81 -8.40 -0.61
N ALA A 86 -20.97 -7.83 0.57
CA ALA A 86 -21.98 -6.78 0.78
C ALA A 86 -21.59 -5.45 0.13
N ASN A 87 -20.30 -5.23 -0.17
CA ASN A 87 -19.76 -3.94 -0.55
C ASN A 87 -19.32 -3.86 -2.02
N PRO A 88 -20.13 -3.25 -2.92
CA PRO A 88 -19.75 -3.04 -4.32
C PRO A 88 -18.45 -2.24 -4.50
N ALA A 89 -18.09 -1.36 -3.55
CA ALA A 89 -16.85 -0.60 -3.61
C ALA A 89 -15.61 -1.49 -3.41
N LEU A 90 -15.72 -2.55 -2.59
CA LEU A 90 -14.68 -3.57 -2.44
C LEU A 90 -14.65 -4.55 -3.63
N ARG A 91 -15.81 -4.80 -4.27
CA ARG A 91 -15.93 -5.64 -5.47
C ARG A 91 -15.41 -4.98 -6.75
N SER A 92 -15.27 -3.66 -6.76
CA SER A 92 -14.70 -2.96 -7.89
C SER A 92 -13.18 -3.09 -7.85
N CYS A 93 -12.55 -3.57 -8.92
CA CYS A 93 -11.13 -3.32 -9.18
C CYS A 93 -10.83 -1.80 -9.41
N GLY A 94 -11.78 -0.92 -9.08
CA GLY A 94 -11.77 0.52 -9.35
C GLY A 94 -11.67 1.40 -8.11
N SER A 95 -11.81 0.86 -6.90
CA SER A 95 -11.23 1.49 -5.72
C SER A 95 -9.75 1.12 -5.72
N ARG A 96 -8.94 1.91 -6.46
CA ARG A 96 -7.48 1.81 -6.39
C ARG A 96 -7.12 1.77 -4.90
N PRO A 97 -6.56 0.68 -4.33
CA PRO A 97 -5.60 0.90 -3.26
C PRO A 97 -4.61 1.92 -3.83
N GLU A 98 -4.23 2.93 -3.04
CA GLU A 98 -3.19 3.89 -3.41
C GLU A 98 -2.11 3.13 -4.19
N GLU A 99 -2.00 3.43 -5.50
CA GLU A 99 -1.30 2.55 -6.43
C GLU A 99 0.08 2.26 -5.86
N ALA A 100 0.39 0.98 -5.67
CA ALA A 100 1.65 0.59 -5.04
C ALA A 100 2.79 1.38 -5.70
N PRO A 101 3.71 1.98 -4.91
CA PRO A 101 4.73 2.85 -5.45
C PRO A 101 5.43 2.16 -6.61
N ARG A 102 5.45 2.82 -7.77
CA ARG A 102 6.11 2.31 -8.98
C ARG A 102 7.23 3.23 -9.41
N LEU A 103 8.26 2.66 -10.01
CA LEU A 103 9.34 3.42 -10.62
C LEU A 103 8.77 4.24 -11.80
N LEU A 104 8.98 5.55 -11.77
CA LEU A 104 8.60 6.44 -12.86
C LEU A 104 9.76 6.68 -13.82
N ARG A 105 10.94 6.96 -13.26
CA ARG A 105 12.15 7.27 -14.02
C ARG A 105 13.38 6.83 -13.26
N GLY A 106 14.45 6.51 -13.98
CA GLY A 106 15.71 6.13 -13.37
C GLY A 106 16.94 6.50 -14.19
N GLY A 107 18.10 6.30 -13.58
CA GLY A 107 19.39 6.42 -14.25
C GLY A 107 20.57 6.13 -13.32
N ARG A 108 21.78 6.18 -13.86
CA ARG A 108 23.02 6.06 -13.09
C ARG A 108 23.79 7.37 -13.09
N PHE A 109 24.44 7.67 -11.97
CA PHE A 109 25.32 8.82 -11.87
C PHE A 109 26.46 8.73 -12.89
N GLN A 110 26.64 9.82 -13.63
CA GLN A 110 27.86 10.10 -14.39
C GLN A 110 28.83 10.80 -13.45
N VAL A 111 29.91 10.09 -13.13
CA VAL A 111 30.94 10.57 -12.18
C VAL A 111 31.65 11.79 -12.76
N VAL A 112 31.85 12.82 -11.93
CA VAL A 112 32.71 13.97 -12.26
C VAL A 112 33.90 14.00 -11.31
N MET A 113 33.65 13.98 -10.00
CA MET A 113 34.69 14.00 -8.96
C MET A 113 34.24 13.25 -7.70
N HIS A 114 35.15 13.08 -6.75
CA HIS A 114 34.89 12.45 -5.44
C HIS A 114 34.31 11.02 -5.49
N GLY A 115 34.56 10.32 -6.61
CA GLY A 115 34.16 8.93 -6.80
C GLY A 115 32.65 8.69 -6.72
N VAL A 116 31.83 9.73 -6.93
CA VAL A 116 30.39 9.65 -6.74
C VAL A 116 29.77 8.68 -7.74
N ARG A 117 29.20 7.58 -7.24
CA ARG A 117 28.53 6.52 -8.05
C ARG A 117 27.23 6.10 -7.39
N GLY A 118 26.37 5.46 -8.18
CA GLY A 118 25.10 4.90 -7.72
C GLY A 118 24.01 5.01 -8.80
N ARG A 119 22.82 4.53 -8.46
CA ARG A 119 21.60 4.65 -9.26
C ARG A 119 20.63 5.58 -8.56
N VAL A 120 19.89 6.35 -9.35
CA VAL A 120 18.81 7.21 -8.86
C VAL A 120 17.50 6.72 -9.46
N GLU A 121 16.49 6.64 -8.61
CA GLU A 121 15.15 6.19 -8.93
C GLU A 121 14.14 7.24 -8.45
N HIS A 122 13.21 7.61 -9.31
CA HIS A 122 12.08 8.47 -8.96
C HIS A 122 10.81 7.65 -8.95
N TRP A 123 10.12 7.62 -7.81
CA TRP A 123 8.97 6.76 -7.56
C TRP A 123 7.66 7.55 -7.47
N SER A 124 6.55 6.88 -7.76
CA SER A 124 5.21 7.50 -7.79
C SER A 124 4.68 7.96 -6.44
N ASP A 125 5.30 7.52 -5.36
CA ASP A 125 5.02 7.93 -3.97
C ASP A 125 5.69 9.26 -3.60
N GLY A 126 6.29 9.96 -4.56
CA GLY A 126 7.00 11.21 -4.30
C GLY A 126 8.34 10.99 -3.61
N THR A 127 8.97 9.82 -3.79
CA THR A 127 10.32 9.56 -3.27
C THR A 127 11.38 9.54 -4.38
N ILE A 128 12.56 10.02 -4.04
CA ILE A 128 13.80 9.73 -4.76
C ILE A 128 14.58 8.70 -3.96
N ARG A 129 14.92 7.57 -4.60
CA ARG A 129 15.72 6.53 -3.98
C ARG A 129 17.08 6.50 -4.65
N ILE A 130 18.13 6.66 -3.85
CA ILE A 130 19.51 6.53 -4.32
C ILE A 130 20.00 5.17 -3.83
N ARG A 131 20.40 4.31 -4.78
CA ARG A 131 20.88 2.96 -4.50
C ARG A 131 22.36 2.85 -4.84
N GLU A 132 23.06 1.99 -4.08
CA GLU A 132 24.48 1.69 -4.27
C GLU A 132 25.33 2.98 -4.27
N PHE A 133 25.04 3.90 -3.34
CA PHE A 133 25.68 5.21 -3.31
C PHE A 133 27.11 5.10 -2.78
N PHE A 134 28.07 5.55 -3.60
CA PHE A 134 29.45 5.74 -3.21
C PHE A 134 29.81 7.21 -3.30
N TYR A 135 30.53 7.72 -2.30
CA TYR A 135 31.08 9.07 -2.24
C TYR A 135 32.13 9.08 -1.14
N ASP A 136 33.31 9.65 -1.40
CA ASP A 136 34.40 9.71 -0.42
C ASP A 136 34.08 10.54 0.83
N GLY A 137 33.02 11.35 0.79
CA GLY A 137 32.58 12.23 1.88
C GLY A 137 33.34 13.56 1.93
N LEU A 138 34.29 13.77 1.02
CA LEU A 138 35.18 14.93 0.97
C LEU A 138 34.59 16.06 0.11
N GLY A 139 34.83 17.28 0.54
CA GLY A 139 34.33 18.49 -0.11
C GLY A 139 33.95 19.52 0.95
N PRO A 140 33.48 20.72 0.54
CA PRO A 140 32.87 21.66 1.46
C PRO A 140 31.65 21.01 2.16
N ARG A 141 31.22 21.61 3.27
CA ARG A 141 30.08 21.08 4.03
C ARG A 141 28.80 21.06 3.21
N ASP A 142 28.66 21.95 2.23
CA ASP A 142 27.40 22.22 1.54
C ASP A 142 27.12 21.32 0.32
N VAL A 143 27.55 20.07 0.38
CA VAL A 143 27.27 19.05 -0.66
C VAL A 143 25.93 18.39 -0.38
N VAL A 144 25.01 18.39 -1.35
CA VAL A 144 23.63 17.90 -1.21
C VAL A 144 23.18 17.11 -2.43
N VAL A 145 22.08 16.38 -2.30
CA VAL A 145 21.29 15.92 -3.44
C VAL A 145 20.47 17.08 -3.96
N TRP A 146 20.67 17.41 -5.24
CA TRP A 146 20.12 18.58 -5.89
C TRP A 146 19.26 18.18 -7.09
N LEU A 147 18.01 18.61 -7.09
CA LEU A 147 17.09 18.37 -8.20
C LEU A 147 17.03 19.59 -9.09
N TYR A 148 17.06 19.37 -10.40
CA TYR A 148 16.99 20.46 -11.37
C TYR A 148 16.36 20.00 -12.69
N ASN A 149 15.97 20.96 -13.52
CA ASN A 149 15.46 20.69 -14.86
C ASN A 149 16.60 20.86 -15.87
N HIS A 150 17.21 19.75 -16.28
CA HIS A 150 18.24 19.73 -17.30
C HIS A 150 17.69 20.21 -18.65
N ASP A 151 18.36 21.21 -19.21
CA ASP A 151 18.21 21.67 -20.59
C ASP A 151 19.54 21.46 -21.34
N ARG A 152 19.48 20.85 -22.53
CA ARG A 152 20.66 20.63 -23.38
C ARG A 152 21.23 21.93 -23.94
N ASN A 153 20.43 22.99 -24.02
CA ASN A 153 20.82 24.28 -24.56
C ASN A 153 21.19 25.29 -23.46
N ASN A 154 20.92 24.99 -22.19
CA ASN A 154 21.22 25.85 -21.06
C ASN A 154 21.95 25.07 -19.96
N PHE A 155 23.28 25.11 -19.99
CA PHE A 155 24.12 24.48 -18.97
C PHE A 155 23.98 25.12 -17.58
N HIS A 156 23.49 26.36 -17.49
CA HIS A 156 23.24 27.05 -16.22
C HIS A 156 21.92 26.61 -15.55
N ALA A 157 21.09 25.80 -16.21
CA ALA A 157 19.82 25.32 -15.64
C ALA A 157 19.97 24.53 -14.33
N ILE A 158 21.18 24.06 -14.01
CA ILE A 158 21.47 23.44 -12.71
C ILE A 158 21.40 24.44 -11.54
N LEU A 159 21.62 25.73 -11.79
CA LEU A 159 21.58 26.78 -10.77
C LEU A 159 20.15 27.06 -10.27
N ASP A 160 19.14 26.77 -11.09
CA ASP A 160 17.72 26.97 -10.78
C ASP A 160 17.08 25.78 -10.03
N GLY A 161 17.90 24.87 -9.51
CA GLY A 161 17.44 23.68 -8.77
C GLY A 161 17.21 23.93 -7.29
N PHE A 162 17.04 22.85 -6.54
CA PHE A 162 16.86 22.89 -5.09
C PHE A 162 17.40 21.62 -4.41
N ALA A 163 17.80 21.77 -3.14
CA ALA A 163 18.28 20.67 -2.32
C ALA A 163 17.13 19.83 -1.78
N VAL A 164 17.30 18.51 -1.75
CA VAL A 164 16.34 17.55 -1.18
C VAL A 164 16.94 16.63 -0.12
N SER A 165 18.20 16.85 0.25
CA SER A 165 18.86 16.13 1.33
C SER A 165 19.51 17.08 2.30
N GLU A 166 19.85 16.57 3.48
CA GLU A 166 20.88 17.16 4.32
C GLU A 166 22.26 17.14 3.63
N HIS A 167 23.23 17.78 4.27
CA HIS A 167 24.61 17.78 3.85
C HIS A 167 25.21 16.37 3.84
N LEU A 168 25.73 15.97 2.68
CA LEU A 168 26.33 14.65 2.48
C LEU A 168 27.78 14.59 2.96
N ALA A 169 28.50 15.72 2.99
CA ALA A 169 29.89 15.75 3.43
C ALA A 169 30.03 15.30 4.90
N ARG A 170 30.86 14.29 5.15
CA ARG A 170 31.05 13.67 6.47
C ARG A 170 32.39 12.94 6.55
N SER A 171 32.84 12.60 7.75
CA SER A 171 34.15 11.98 7.98
C SER A 171 34.28 10.54 7.49
N ARG A 172 33.16 9.83 7.32
CA ARG A 172 33.14 8.45 6.82
C ARG A 172 32.60 8.41 5.38
N PRO A 173 33.26 7.70 4.46
CA PRO A 173 32.75 7.59 3.09
C PRO A 173 31.40 6.87 3.06
N TYR A 174 30.65 7.08 1.98
CA TYR A 174 29.50 6.25 1.63
C TYR A 174 30.02 5.05 0.83
N LEU A 175 29.68 3.85 1.27
CA LEU A 175 30.18 2.60 0.69
C LEU A 175 29.02 1.69 0.26
N GLY A 176 28.32 2.10 -0.81
CA GLY A 176 27.19 1.36 -1.36
C GLY A 176 25.88 1.56 -0.58
N GLU A 177 25.75 2.71 0.10
CA GLU A 177 24.59 3.02 0.92
C GLU A 177 23.33 3.24 0.07
N ASN A 178 22.19 2.89 0.65
CA ASN A 178 20.87 3.13 0.07
C ASN A 178 20.13 4.11 0.96
N PHE A 179 19.54 5.15 0.36
CA PHE A 179 18.70 6.07 1.11
C PHE A 179 17.54 6.60 0.24
N GLU A 180 16.49 7.01 0.93
CA GLU A 180 15.24 7.47 0.35
C GLU A 180 14.99 8.91 0.80
N LEU A 181 14.62 9.76 -0.16
CA LEU A 181 14.41 11.18 0.04
C LEU A 181 12.98 11.50 -0.38
N THR A 182 12.16 11.89 0.58
CA THR A 182 10.80 12.35 0.32
C THR A 182 10.85 13.72 -0.32
N LEU A 183 10.19 13.87 -1.47
CA LEU A 183 10.08 15.15 -2.14
C LEU A 183 9.16 16.08 -1.32
N PRO A 184 9.51 17.38 -1.22
CA PRO A 184 8.60 18.37 -0.65
C PRO A 184 7.24 18.35 -1.38
N GLY A 185 6.15 18.57 -0.66
CA GLY A 185 4.79 18.35 -1.18
C GLY A 185 4.41 19.18 -2.41
N ASP A 186 5.09 20.30 -2.66
CA ASP A 186 4.94 21.18 -3.82
C ASP A 186 5.83 20.79 -5.03
N VAL A 187 6.77 19.87 -4.82
CA VAL A 187 7.66 19.32 -5.83
C VAL A 187 6.99 18.11 -6.48
N HIS A 188 6.05 18.38 -7.38
CA HIS A 188 5.48 17.34 -8.24
C HIS A 188 6.52 16.80 -9.25
N SER A 189 6.28 15.57 -9.69
CA SER A 189 7.05 14.75 -10.64
C SER A 189 7.41 15.38 -12.00
N GLY A 190 7.04 16.64 -12.25
CA GLY A 190 7.31 17.40 -13.49
C GLY A 190 8.28 18.57 -13.35
N ARG A 191 8.74 18.94 -12.14
CA ARG A 191 9.64 20.10 -11.96
C ARG A 191 11.12 19.79 -12.16
N PHE A 192 11.49 18.52 -12.26
CA PHE A 192 12.87 18.09 -12.46
C PHE A 192 12.92 16.87 -13.37
N ASN A 193 14.00 16.78 -14.13
CA ASN A 193 14.33 15.61 -14.94
C ASN A 193 15.78 15.14 -14.69
N ALA A 194 16.49 15.76 -13.74
CA ALA A 194 17.86 15.43 -13.42
C ALA A 194 18.16 15.58 -11.93
N VAL A 195 19.15 14.83 -11.48
CA VAL A 195 19.67 14.84 -10.10
C VAL A 195 21.17 15.04 -10.16
N ALA A 196 21.69 15.91 -9.30
CA ALA A 196 23.11 16.10 -9.10
C ALA A 196 23.49 15.86 -7.64
N ILE A 197 24.72 15.40 -7.43
CA ILE A 197 25.42 15.65 -6.17
C ILE A 197 26.13 16.98 -6.36
N TRP A 198 25.66 17.99 -5.65
CA TRP A 198 25.98 19.39 -5.92
C TRP A 198 26.53 20.04 -4.67
N CYS A 199 27.60 20.81 -4.81
CA CYS A 199 28.11 21.66 -3.75
C CYS A 199 27.59 23.10 -3.94
N THR A 200 26.75 23.56 -3.03
CA THR A 200 26.08 24.87 -3.19
C THR A 200 27.01 26.05 -2.95
N SER A 201 28.02 25.92 -2.08
CA SER A 201 28.95 27.02 -1.77
C SER A 201 29.94 27.31 -2.89
N VAL A 202 30.39 26.29 -3.62
CA VAL A 202 31.32 26.45 -4.76
C VAL A 202 30.64 26.31 -6.12
N GLN A 203 29.34 26.09 -6.14
CA GLN A 203 28.52 25.91 -7.34
C GLN A 203 29.11 24.88 -8.33
N SER A 204 29.39 23.67 -7.84
CA SER A 204 30.02 22.62 -8.65
C SER A 204 29.33 21.25 -8.51
N THR A 205 29.38 20.46 -9.59
CA THR A 205 28.77 19.13 -9.68
C THR A 205 29.79 18.03 -9.43
N TYR A 206 29.48 17.12 -8.50
CA TYR A 206 30.32 15.95 -8.21
C TYR A 206 29.90 14.72 -9.01
N ALA A 207 28.60 14.59 -9.26
CA ALA A 207 28.04 13.71 -10.28
C ALA A 207 26.66 14.21 -10.68
N ARG A 208 26.18 13.76 -11.84
CA ARG A 208 24.82 14.05 -12.31
C ARG A 208 24.20 12.86 -13.02
N VAL A 209 22.88 12.84 -13.06
CA VAL A 209 22.09 11.88 -13.82
C VAL A 209 20.90 12.59 -14.44
N ILE A 210 20.65 12.32 -15.73
CA ILE A 210 19.40 12.69 -16.39
C ILE A 210 18.47 11.49 -16.28
N LEU A 211 17.34 11.68 -15.60
CA LEU A 211 16.35 10.65 -15.36
C LEU A 211 15.54 10.41 -16.63
N ARG A 212 15.43 9.15 -17.05
CA ARG A 212 14.61 8.75 -18.19
C ARG A 212 13.52 7.80 -17.72
N ALA A 213 12.39 7.79 -18.43
CA ALA A 213 11.40 6.73 -18.25
C ALA A 213 12.09 5.38 -18.48
N ASP A 214 11.75 4.41 -17.64
CA ASP A 214 12.14 3.01 -17.83
C ASP A 214 11.28 2.40 -18.95
#